data_AF-A0AA88WK50-F1
#
_entry.id   AF-A0AA88WK50-F1
#
_cell.length_a   1.000
_cell.length_b   1.000
_cell.length_c   1.000
_cell.angle_alpha   90.00
_cell.angle_beta   90.00
_cell.angle_gamma   90.00
#
_symmetry.space_group_name_H-M   'P 1'
#
loop_
_entity.id
_entity.type
_entity.pdbx_description
1 polymer ?
#
loop_
_entity_poly.entity_id
_entity_poly.type
_entity_poly.pdbx_seq_one_letter_code
_entity_poly.pdbx_strand_id
1 'polypeptide(L)'
;MHVNPAAAEATILSLCQFPRPYQACQFILENSQVANARFQAAAAIRDSAIREWGFLTADDKRSLISFCLRFVMQHASSPEGYVQAKVSSVAAQLLKRGWLDFSAGEKEAFLYE
;
A
#
# COMPACT_ATOMS: atom_id res chain seq x y z
N MET A 1 10.59 12.50 27.14
CA MET A 1 9.43 12.35 26.23
C MET A 1 8.54 11.24 26.79
N HIS A 2 7.37 11.57 27.34
CA HIS A 2 6.42 10.54 27.79
C HIS A 2 5.80 9.91 26.54
N VAL A 3 6.28 8.71 26.18
CA VAL A 3 5.65 7.91 25.13
C VAL A 3 4.32 7.42 25.67
N ASN A 4 3.22 7.73 24.97
CA ASN A 4 1.89 7.19 25.24
C ASN A 4 1.53 6.17 24.15
N PRO A 5 1.75 4.86 24.39
CA PRO A 5 1.50 3.83 23.39
C PRO A 5 0.05 3.79 22.91
N ALA A 6 -0.92 4.03 23.81
CA ALA A 6 -2.34 4.00 23.47
C ALA A 6 -2.71 5.13 22.49
N ALA A 7 -2.17 6.33 22.69
CA ALA A 7 -2.38 7.44 21.76
C ALA A 7 -1.74 7.19 20.39
N ALA A 8 -0.55 6.58 20.36
CA ALA A 8 0.13 6.22 19.12
C ALA A 8 -0.66 5.14 18.34
N GLU A 9 -1.14 4.11 19.02
CA GLU A 9 -1.97 3.06 18.42
C GLU A 9 -3.28 3.62 17.88
N ALA A 10 -3.98 4.46 18.66
CA ALA A 10 -5.20 5.12 18.20
C ALA A 10 -4.97 5.95 16.92
N THR A 11 -3.82 6.61 16.82
CA THR A 11 -3.45 7.36 15.61
C THR A 11 -3.27 6.43 14.40
N ILE A 12 -2.55 5.31 14.56
CA ILE A 12 -2.36 4.32 13.48
C ILE A 12 -3.71 3.72 13.06
N LEU A 13 -4.57 3.35 14.02
CA LEU A 13 -5.89 2.80 13.75
C LEU A 13 -6.77 3.79 12.99
N SER A 14 -6.72 5.08 13.35
CA SER A 14 -7.48 6.12 12.67
C SER A 14 -7.10 6.25 11.19
N LEU A 15 -5.81 6.08 10.85
CA LEU A 15 -5.35 6.06 9.46
C LEU A 15 -5.94 4.89 8.67
N CYS A 16 -5.99 3.69 9.26
CA CYS A 16 -6.56 2.50 8.60
C CYS A 16 -8.08 2.57 8.42
N GLN A 17 -8.77 3.33 9.27
CA GLN A 17 -10.22 3.54 9.22
C GLN A 17 -10.61 4.75 8.34
N PHE A 18 -9.65 5.60 7.99
CA PHE A 18 -9.91 6.79 7.18
C PHE A 18 -10.37 6.37 5.77
N PRO A 19 -11.44 6.99 5.22
CA PRO A 19 -11.89 6.69 3.86
C PRO A 19 -10.83 7.08 2.83
N ARG A 20 -10.50 6.17 1.90
CA ARG A 20 -9.55 6.40 0.81
C ARG A 20 -8.22 7.05 1.25
N PRO A 21 -7.42 6.43 2.15
CA PRO A 21 -6.19 7.03 2.65
C PRO A 21 -5.02 6.95 1.63
N TYR A 22 -5.28 6.46 0.42
CA TYR A 22 -4.28 6.07 -0.56
C TYR A 22 -3.23 7.15 -0.83
N GLN A 23 -3.65 8.39 -1.13
CA GLN A 23 -2.72 9.48 -1.44
C GLN A 23 -1.81 9.80 -0.25
N ALA A 24 -2.37 9.86 0.97
CA ALA A 24 -1.59 10.12 2.17
C ALA A 24 -0.60 8.97 2.45
N CYS A 25 -1.04 7.71 2.30
CA CYS A 25 -0.18 6.56 2.50
C CYS A 25 0.93 6.45 1.45
N GLN A 26 0.65 6.75 0.18
CA GLN A 26 1.65 6.83 -0.89
C GLN A 26 2.70 7.89 -0.56
N PHE A 27 2.26 9.08 -0.14
CA PHE A 27 3.16 10.15 0.29
C PHE A 27 4.04 9.73 1.47
N ILE A 28 3.47 9.06 2.49
CA ILE A 28 4.23 8.55 3.64
C ILE A 28 5.27 7.52 3.20
N LEU A 29 4.91 6.60 2.30
CA LEU A 29 5.81 5.58 1.77
C LEU A 29 7.04 6.21 1.09
N GLU A 30 6.82 7.23 0.26
CA GLU A 30 7.89 7.90 -0.50
C GLU A 30 8.75 8.85 0.35
N ASN A 31 8.17 9.54 1.34
CA ASN A 31 8.82 10.70 1.96
C ASN A 31 9.22 10.52 3.43
N SER A 32 8.55 9.64 4.18
CA SER A 32 8.82 9.48 5.61
C SER A 32 10.24 8.94 5.82
N GLN A 33 10.99 9.46 6.80
CA GLN A 33 12.27 8.87 7.22
C GLN A 33 12.10 7.78 8.29
N VAL A 34 10.86 7.47 8.67
CA VAL A 34 10.54 6.48 9.70
C VAL A 34 9.99 5.22 9.03
N ALA A 35 10.80 4.16 9.01
CA ALA A 35 10.45 2.90 8.35
C ALA A 35 9.16 2.25 8.90
N ASN A 36 8.89 2.38 10.20
CA ASN A 36 7.62 1.93 10.79
C ASN A 36 6.41 2.72 10.24
N ALA A 37 6.55 4.02 9.96
CA ALA A 37 5.48 4.79 9.36
C ALA A 37 5.20 4.34 7.92
N ARG A 38 6.26 4.05 7.14
CA ARG A 38 6.14 3.44 5.80
C ARG A 38 5.42 2.09 5.86
N PHE A 39 5.80 1.23 6.82
CA PHE A 39 5.15 -0.07 7.03
C PHE A 39 3.65 0.07 7.35
N GLN A 40 3.29 0.98 8.26
CA GLN A 40 1.89 1.21 8.62
C GLN A 40 1.09 1.84 7.47
N ALA A 41 1.70 2.73 6.68
CA ALA A 41 1.08 3.27 5.47
C ALA A 41 0.78 2.18 4.44
N ALA A 42 1.72 1.25 4.20
CA ALA A 42 1.46 0.09 3.35
C ALA A 42 0.32 -0.79 3.91
N ALA A 43 0.28 -1.02 5.22
CA ALA A 43 -0.83 -1.75 5.85
C ALA A 43 -2.18 -1.05 5.63
N ALA A 44 -2.24 0.27 5.80
CA ALA A 44 -3.46 1.05 5.60
C ALA A 44 -3.95 1.05 4.15
N ILE A 45 -3.03 1.05 3.16
CA ILE A 45 -3.38 0.89 1.73
C ILE A 45 -4.10 -0.44 1.52
N ARG A 46 -3.51 -1.54 2.01
CA ARG A 46 -4.11 -2.88 1.87
C ARG A 46 -5.49 -2.92 2.52
N ASP A 47 -5.59 -2.51 3.78
CA ASP A 47 -6.83 -2.68 4.55
C ASP A 47 -7.96 -1.84 3.96
N SER A 48 -7.65 -0.63 3.49
CA SER A 48 -8.64 0.22 2.82
C SER A 48 -9.01 -0.30 1.44
N ALA A 49 -8.03 -0.73 0.64
CA ALA A 49 -8.30 -1.25 -0.71
C ALA A 49 -9.10 -2.55 -0.67
N ILE A 50 -8.87 -3.44 0.29
CA ILE A 50 -9.67 -4.66 0.46
C ILE A 50 -11.11 -4.31 0.86
N ARG A 51 -11.28 -3.39 1.82
CA ARG A 51 -12.60 -2.94 2.30
C ARG A 51 -13.40 -2.24 1.20
N GLU A 52 -12.73 -1.42 0.40
CA GLU A 52 -13.36 -0.53 -0.58
C GLU A 52 -13.30 -1.09 -2.01
N TRP A 53 -12.80 -2.31 -2.22
CA TRP A 53 -12.48 -2.85 -3.56
C TRP A 53 -13.63 -2.72 -4.57
N GLY A 54 -14.86 -2.98 -4.13
CA GLY A 54 -16.06 -2.90 -4.98
C GLY A 54 -16.43 -1.49 -5.41
N PHE A 55 -15.94 -0.47 -4.72
CA PHE A 55 -16.19 0.96 -4.99
C PHE A 55 -15.04 1.63 -5.74
N LEU A 56 -13.88 0.98 -5.84
CA LEU A 56 -12.73 1.50 -6.59
C LEU A 56 -12.97 1.37 -8.10
N THR A 57 -12.57 2.41 -8.84
CA THR A 57 -12.53 2.35 -10.31
C THR A 57 -11.46 1.36 -10.78
N ALA A 58 -11.57 0.89 -12.03
CA ALA A 58 -10.55 0.01 -12.62
C ALA A 58 -9.16 0.69 -12.61
N ASP A 59 -9.11 1.99 -12.90
CA ASP A 59 -7.87 2.78 -12.87
C ASP A 59 -7.31 2.95 -11.46
N ASP A 60 -8.15 3.17 -10.45
CA ASP A 60 -7.71 3.22 -9.04
C ASP A 60 -7.08 1.88 -8.62
N LYS A 61 -7.74 0.76 -8.96
CA LYS A 61 -7.24 -0.59 -8.66
C LYS A 61 -5.88 -0.82 -9.30
N ARG A 62 -5.74 -0.50 -10.59
CA ARG A 62 -4.48 -0.64 -11.34
C ARG A 62 -3.39 0.25 -10.76
N SER A 63 -3.70 1.52 -10.52
CA SER A 63 -2.76 2.52 -10.00
C SER A 63 -2.19 2.10 -8.64
N LEU A 64 -3.01 1.56 -7.73
CA LEU A 64 -2.56 1.06 -6.44
C LEU A 64 -1.58 -0.12 -6.57
N ILE A 65 -1.89 -1.08 -7.44
CA ILE A 65 -1.01 -2.23 -7.69
C ILE A 65 0.31 -1.76 -8.30
N SER A 66 0.25 -0.97 -9.37
CA SER A 66 1.42 -0.42 -10.05
C SER A 66 2.29 0.42 -9.11
N PHE A 67 1.67 1.23 -8.24
CA PHE A 67 2.41 1.98 -7.22
C PHE A 67 3.21 1.05 -6.30
N CYS A 68 2.58 0.01 -5.75
CA CYS A 68 3.28 -0.91 -4.85
C CYS A 68 4.41 -1.67 -5.56
N LEU A 69 4.19 -2.11 -6.81
CA LEU A 69 5.22 -2.78 -7.60
C LEU A 69 6.41 -1.86 -7.89
N ARG A 70 6.15 -0.64 -8.39
CA ARG A 70 7.20 0.37 -8.64
C ARG A 70 7.98 0.71 -7.38
N PHE A 71 7.28 0.90 -6.25
CA PHE A 71 7.94 1.18 -4.97
C PHE A 71 8.94 0.07 -4.59
N VAL A 72 8.55 -1.20 -4.73
CA VAL A 72 9.42 -2.33 -4.38
C VAL A 72 10.63 -2.38 -5.32
N MET A 73 10.43 -2.18 -6.62
CA MET A 73 11.53 -2.21 -7.60
C MET A 73 12.51 -1.05 -7.38
N GLN A 74 12.01 0.16 -7.15
CA GLN A 74 12.83 1.35 -6.89
C GLN A 74 13.64 1.26 -5.59
N HIS A 75 13.15 0.49 -4.62
CA HIS A 75 13.77 0.35 -3.30
C HIS A 75 14.26 -1.08 -3.01
N ALA A 76 14.55 -1.87 -4.06
CA ALA A 76 14.94 -3.27 -3.91
C ALA A 76 16.22 -3.48 -3.06
N SER A 77 17.09 -2.46 -3.00
CA SER A 77 18.33 -2.49 -2.20
C SER A 77 18.19 -1.85 -0.80
N SER A 78 16.97 -1.49 -0.38
CA SER A 78 16.72 -0.88 0.94
C SER A 78 17.11 -1.84 2.08
N PRO A 79 17.81 -1.35 3.12
CA PRO A 79 18.12 -2.15 4.31
C PRO A 79 16.87 -2.49 5.13
N GLU A 80 15.76 -1.78 4.94
CA GLU A 80 14.49 -2.02 5.61
C GLU A 80 13.68 -3.13 4.92
N GLY A 81 14.24 -4.34 4.88
CA GLY A 81 13.64 -5.49 4.19
C GLY A 81 12.22 -5.84 4.63
N TYR A 82 11.83 -5.52 5.88
CA TYR A 82 10.46 -5.73 6.36
C TYR A 82 9.44 -4.76 5.73
N VAL A 83 9.86 -3.55 5.35
CA VAL A 83 9.02 -2.60 4.60
C VAL A 83 8.85 -3.11 3.17
N GLN A 84 9.93 -3.55 2.54
CA GLN A 84 9.89 -4.18 1.21
C GLN A 84 8.95 -5.38 1.18
N ALA A 85 9.12 -6.33 2.11
CA ALA A 85 8.25 -7.50 2.23
C ALA A 85 6.77 -7.10 2.45
N LYS A 86 6.50 -6.06 3.23
CA LYS A 86 5.14 -5.56 3.45
C LYS A 86 4.53 -5.00 2.17
N VAL A 87 5.23 -4.14 1.45
CA VAL A 87 4.71 -3.53 0.21
C VAL A 87 4.54 -4.60 -0.88
N SER A 88 5.48 -5.53 -1.01
CA SER A 88 5.35 -6.70 -1.91
C SER A 88 4.12 -7.55 -1.56
N SER A 89 3.87 -7.79 -0.27
CA SER A 89 2.69 -8.51 0.19
C SER A 89 1.39 -7.76 -0.16
N VAL A 90 1.38 -6.43 -0.02
CA VAL A 90 0.24 -5.60 -0.44
C VAL A 90 0.02 -5.71 -1.94
N ALA A 91 1.06 -5.54 -2.76
CA ALA A 91 0.96 -5.70 -4.22
C ALA A 91 0.36 -7.06 -4.60
N ALA A 92 0.86 -8.15 -4.01
CA ALA A 92 0.37 -9.50 -4.26
C ALA A 92 -1.10 -9.68 -3.84
N GLN A 93 -1.50 -9.11 -2.70
CA GLN A 93 -2.88 -9.19 -2.22
C GLN A 93 -3.86 -8.42 -3.12
N LEU A 94 -3.49 -7.22 -3.56
CA LEU A 94 -4.31 -6.41 -4.46
C LEU A 94 -4.38 -7.04 -5.85
N LEU A 95 -3.25 -7.53 -6.38
CA LEU A 95 -3.21 -8.24 -7.66
C LEU A 95 -4.08 -9.50 -7.62
N LYS A 96 -3.98 -10.32 -6.57
CA LYS A 96 -4.82 -11.51 -6.39
C LYS A 96 -6.30 -11.13 -6.30
N ARG A 97 -6.64 -10.06 -5.59
CA ARG A 97 -8.03 -9.60 -5.43
C ARG A 97 -8.62 -9.14 -6.77
N GLY A 98 -7.83 -8.45 -7.59
CA GLY A 98 -8.24 -7.91 -8.88
C GLY A 98 -8.03 -8.82 -10.08
N TRP A 99 -7.39 -9.97 -9.93
CA TRP A 99 -6.94 -10.78 -11.07
C TRP A 99 -8.07 -11.17 -12.03
N LEU A 100 -9.28 -11.39 -11.52
CA LEU A 100 -10.45 -11.72 -12.35
C LEU A 100 -11.14 -10.47 -12.93
N ASP A 101 -10.91 -9.29 -12.34
CA ASP A 101 -11.45 -8.02 -12.80
C ASP A 101 -10.66 -7.46 -14.01
N PHE A 102 -9.41 -7.88 -14.19
CA PHE A 102 -8.50 -7.35 -15.21
C PHE A 102 -8.51 -8.16 -16.52
N SER A 103 -8.49 -7.44 -17.64
CA SER A 103 -8.23 -7.98 -18.97
C SER A 103 -6.81 -8.54 -19.12
N ALA A 104 -6.57 -9.29 -20.19
CA ALA A 104 -5.23 -9.82 -20.49
C ALA A 104 -4.19 -8.69 -20.64
N GLY A 105 -4.51 -7.63 -21.36
CA GLY A 105 -3.60 -6.49 -21.56
C GLY A 105 -3.27 -5.75 -20.27
N GLU A 106 -4.23 -5.61 -19.36
CA GLU A 106 -3.98 -5.01 -18.03
C GLU A 106 -3.07 -5.89 -17.16
N LYS A 107 -3.19 -7.21 -17.27
CA LYS A 107 -2.32 -8.15 -16.54
C LYS A 107 -0.89 -8.08 -17.05
N GLU A 108 -0.71 -8.02 -18.36
CA GLU A 108 0.59 -7.87 -19.00
C GLU A 108 1.24 -6.54 -18.60
N ALA A 109 0.48 -5.45 -18.55
CA ALA A 109 0.98 -4.13 -18.18
C ALA A 109 1.69 -4.11 -16.81
N PHE A 110 1.22 -4.88 -15.82
CA PHE A 110 1.89 -4.96 -14.51
C PHE A 110 3.30 -5.53 -14.55
N LEU A 111 3.65 -6.30 -15.59
CA LEU A 111 4.96 -6.92 -15.75
C LEU A 111 5.97 -6.00 -16.47
N TYR A 112 5.52 -4.87 -16.99
CA TYR A 112 6.33 -3.88 -17.72
C TYR A 112 6.54 -2.59 -16.93
N GLU A 113 6.18 -2.58 -15.64
CA GLU A 113 6.44 -1.48 -14.69
C GLU A 113 7.91 -1.38 -14.24
#